data_AF-A0A6P2E580-F1
#
_entry.id   AF-A0A6P2E580-F1
#
_cell.length_a   1.000
_cell.length_b   1.000
_cell.length_c   1.000
_cell.angle_alpha   90.00
_cell.angle_beta   90.00
_cell.angle_gamma   90.00
#
_symmetry.space_group_name_H-M   'P 1'
#
loop_
_entity.id
_entity.type
_entity.pdbx_description
1 polymer ?
#
loop_
_entity_poly.entity_id
_entity_poly.type
_entity_poly.pdbx_seq_one_letter_code
_entity_poly.pdbx_strand_id
1 'polypeptide(L)'
;MVSYKSLSGAARRDRLEWMYRQGVPVTAQSAAAVRTLLQGAVTDDERIVLVRILGSLYTEEDATGYNADILLDLRALANDANKEVAHAAVSTFAGIGYLPGSDALLKDAFDHQLLDPPAYSREMLRLMATAPADAWAGMLDRLPAQSGMSVADTLIVPLQQDPALLKKYASANLGRLRQFIEKNEPVFLDAPDQFDLNLATRYANWLRALACIESQRSGMAVDDVLVGTLSMPGTDGRKVIAYLLSPEATPLLRSAHADSPAAGLVDIVGRYAAQYPGSMPLQQAAMVVTHGAVPPRGKSR
;
A
#
# COMPACT_ATOMS: atom_id res chain seq x y z
N MET A 1 12.36 35.57 -23.45
CA MET A 1 11.35 34.72 -22.79
C MET A 1 10.05 34.83 -23.57
N VAL A 2 9.57 33.74 -24.18
CA VAL A 2 8.25 33.72 -24.84
C VAL A 2 7.18 33.83 -23.75
N SER A 3 6.25 34.78 -23.89
CA SER A 3 5.17 34.99 -22.92
C SER A 3 4.22 33.80 -22.94
N TYR A 4 3.84 33.27 -21.76
CA TYR A 4 2.90 32.15 -21.64
C TYR A 4 1.59 32.38 -22.44
N LYS A 5 1.15 33.65 -22.56
CA LYS A 5 -0.06 34.03 -23.31
C LYS A 5 0.05 33.88 -24.83
N SER A 6 1.25 33.77 -25.40
CA SER A 6 1.44 33.70 -26.86
C SER A 6 1.54 32.26 -27.41
N LEU A 7 1.38 31.24 -26.56
CA LEU A 7 1.45 29.83 -26.94
C LEU A 7 0.03 29.27 -27.23
N SER A 8 -0.06 28.28 -28.11
CA SER A 8 -1.29 27.51 -28.36
C SER A 8 -1.62 26.59 -27.17
N GLY A 9 -2.86 26.08 -27.07
CA GLY A 9 -3.31 25.28 -25.91
C GLY A 9 -2.40 24.08 -25.57
N ALA A 10 -1.99 23.28 -26.56
CA ALA A 10 -1.07 22.16 -26.32
C ALA A 10 0.33 22.63 -25.85
N ALA A 11 0.88 23.69 -26.46
CA ALA A 11 2.18 24.24 -26.07
C ALA A 11 2.15 24.90 -24.68
N ARG A 12 1.03 25.51 -24.30
CA ARG A 12 0.79 26.04 -22.94
C ARG A 12 0.69 24.92 -21.92
N ARG A 13 -0.07 23.85 -22.20
CA ARG A 13 -0.12 22.64 -21.37
C ARG A 13 1.28 22.06 -21.15
N ASP A 14 2.06 21.86 -22.21
CA ASP A 14 3.41 21.29 -22.10
C ASP A 14 4.34 22.18 -21.27
N ARG A 15 4.18 23.51 -21.39
CA ARG A 15 4.90 24.47 -20.57
C ARG A 15 4.53 24.37 -19.09
N LEU A 16 3.24 24.22 -18.78
CA LEU A 16 2.77 24.01 -17.40
C LEU A 16 3.30 22.69 -16.82
N GLU A 17 3.26 21.59 -17.60
CA GLU A 17 3.78 20.29 -17.17
C GLU A 17 5.30 20.33 -16.94
N TRP A 18 6.02 21.08 -17.76
CA TRP A 18 7.43 21.34 -17.52
C TRP A 18 7.63 22.13 -16.22
N MET A 19 6.86 23.21 -15.98
CA MET A 19 6.93 24.00 -14.75
C MET A 19 6.63 23.16 -13.50
N TYR A 20 5.58 22.34 -13.55
CA TYR A 20 5.21 21.44 -12.47
C TYR A 20 6.35 20.48 -12.13
N ARG A 21 6.97 19.84 -13.13
CA ARG A 21 8.09 18.91 -12.93
C ARG A 21 9.37 19.59 -12.42
N GLN A 22 9.61 20.86 -12.75
CA GLN A 22 10.75 21.61 -12.22
C GLN A 22 10.51 22.13 -10.80
N GLY A 23 9.27 22.07 -10.30
CA GLY A 23 8.85 22.72 -9.07
C GLY A 23 8.50 24.18 -9.31
N VAL A 24 7.34 24.60 -8.81
CA VAL A 24 6.93 26.00 -8.82
C VAL A 24 7.32 26.62 -7.47
N PRO A 25 7.96 27.80 -7.44
CA PRO A 25 8.30 28.45 -6.17
C PRO A 25 7.05 28.65 -5.31
N VAL A 26 7.09 28.18 -4.07
CA VAL A 26 6.01 28.32 -3.08
C VAL A 26 5.98 29.76 -2.59
N THR A 27 5.29 30.62 -3.32
CA THR A 27 5.15 32.05 -3.01
C THR A 27 3.72 32.53 -3.22
N ALA A 28 3.32 33.61 -2.53
CA ALA A 28 2.05 34.29 -2.73
C ALA A 28 1.79 34.65 -4.20
N GLN A 29 2.83 35.10 -4.93
CA GLN A 29 2.72 35.46 -6.34
C GLN A 29 2.42 34.24 -7.22
N SER A 30 3.06 33.10 -6.97
CA SER A 30 2.79 31.85 -7.69
C SER A 30 1.36 31.38 -7.46
N ALA A 31 0.88 31.39 -6.22
CA ALA A 31 -0.48 31.00 -5.87
C ALA A 31 -1.50 31.91 -6.55
N ALA A 32 -1.35 33.23 -6.44
CA ALA A 32 -2.23 34.19 -7.10
C ALA A 32 -2.24 34.03 -8.63
N ALA A 33 -1.08 33.77 -9.24
CA ALA A 33 -0.98 33.56 -10.68
C ALA A 33 -1.74 32.30 -11.14
N VAL A 34 -1.56 31.17 -10.45
CA VAL A 34 -2.24 29.90 -10.79
C VAL A 34 -3.75 30.04 -10.62
N ARG A 35 -4.21 30.64 -9.51
CA ARG A 35 -5.63 30.90 -9.28
C ARG A 35 -6.25 31.80 -10.35
N THR A 36 -5.54 32.86 -10.75
CA THR A 36 -5.97 33.75 -11.84
C THR A 36 -6.06 33.00 -13.17
N LEU A 37 -5.12 32.09 -13.46
CA LEU A 37 -5.16 31.28 -14.67
C LEU A 37 -6.35 30.31 -14.67
N LEU A 38 -6.66 29.68 -13.53
CA LEU A 38 -7.80 28.77 -13.38
C LEU A 38 -9.16 29.45 -13.59
N GLN A 39 -9.26 30.75 -13.31
CA GLN A 39 -10.46 31.55 -13.56
C GLN A 39 -10.54 32.09 -15.00
N GLY A 40 -9.44 31.98 -15.76
CA GLY A 40 -9.34 32.50 -17.12
C GLY A 40 -9.81 31.51 -18.20
N ALA A 41 -9.67 31.92 -19.46
CA ALA A 41 -9.90 31.05 -20.61
C ALA A 41 -8.71 30.09 -20.81
N VAL A 42 -8.76 28.96 -20.10
CA VAL A 42 -7.83 27.83 -20.22
C VAL A 42 -8.57 26.57 -20.65
N THR A 43 -7.90 25.67 -21.36
CA THR A 43 -8.46 24.37 -21.75
C THR A 43 -8.51 23.43 -20.55
N ASP A 44 -9.36 22.39 -20.60
CA ASP A 44 -9.45 21.42 -19.51
C ASP A 44 -8.11 20.72 -19.23
N ASP A 45 -7.34 20.39 -20.27
CA ASP A 45 -5.96 19.89 -20.13
C ASP A 45 -5.06 20.84 -19.33
N GLU A 46 -5.14 22.15 -19.59
CA GLU A 46 -4.36 23.15 -18.84
C GLU A 46 -4.85 23.22 -17.38
N ARG A 47 -6.16 23.13 -17.16
CA ARG A 47 -6.76 23.14 -15.82
C ARG A 47 -6.29 21.95 -14.98
N ILE A 48 -6.20 20.75 -15.55
CA ILE A 48 -5.69 19.55 -14.86
C ILE A 48 -4.27 19.80 -14.33
N VAL A 49 -3.38 20.40 -15.14
CA VAL A 49 -2.01 20.70 -14.72
C VAL A 49 -1.97 21.82 -13.69
N LEU A 50 -2.78 22.87 -13.87
CA LEU A 50 -2.88 23.98 -12.93
C LEU A 50 -3.42 23.53 -11.57
N VAL A 51 -4.35 22.58 -11.52
CA VAL A 51 -4.84 21.94 -10.29
C VAL A 51 -3.69 21.27 -9.52
N ARG A 52 -2.85 20.49 -10.22
CA ARG A 52 -1.67 19.84 -9.60
C ARG A 52 -0.66 20.85 -9.08
N ILE A 53 -0.39 21.90 -9.86
CA ILE A 53 0.48 23.00 -9.43
C ILE A 53 -0.13 23.67 -8.19
N LEU A 54 -1.43 23.96 -8.18
CA LEU A 54 -2.12 24.60 -7.07
C LEU A 54 -1.96 23.79 -5.78
N GLY A 55 -2.12 22.46 -5.84
CA GLY A 55 -1.87 21.58 -4.69
C GLY A 55 -0.42 21.58 -4.23
N SER A 56 0.54 21.63 -5.16
CA SER A 56 1.98 21.69 -4.81
C SER A 56 2.40 23.00 -4.10
N LEU A 57 1.56 24.04 -4.15
CA LEU A 57 1.78 25.31 -3.48
C LEU A 57 1.23 25.33 -2.05
N TYR A 58 0.50 24.29 -1.63
CA TYR A 58 0.11 24.12 -0.24
C TYR A 58 1.30 23.65 0.60
N THR A 59 1.53 24.28 1.74
CA THR A 59 2.52 23.83 2.75
C THR A 59 1.95 23.94 4.15
N GLU A 60 2.37 23.11 5.10
CA GLU A 60 1.83 23.16 6.47
C GLU A 60 2.04 24.53 7.14
N GLU A 61 3.14 25.22 6.82
CA GLU A 61 3.48 26.54 7.35
C GLU A 61 2.77 27.71 6.66
N ASP A 62 1.94 27.43 5.64
CA ASP A 62 1.25 28.44 4.81
C ASP A 62 2.22 29.48 4.21
N ALA A 63 3.32 29.02 3.61
CA ALA A 63 4.36 29.89 3.05
C ALA A 63 3.84 30.83 1.94
N THR A 64 2.69 30.50 1.34
CA THR A 64 2.03 31.34 0.33
C THR A 64 1.05 32.35 0.94
N GLY A 65 0.53 32.12 2.16
CA GLY A 65 -0.61 32.84 2.71
C GLY A 65 -1.96 32.50 2.04
N TYR A 66 -2.00 31.46 1.21
CA TYR A 66 -3.16 31.07 0.39
C TYR A 66 -3.68 29.67 0.67
N ASN A 67 -3.23 28.98 1.72
CA ASN A 67 -3.68 27.60 1.99
C ASN A 67 -5.20 27.43 2.03
N ALA A 68 -5.91 28.30 2.75
CA ALA A 68 -7.37 28.23 2.84
C ALA A 68 -8.03 28.38 1.46
N ASP A 69 -7.55 29.33 0.67
CA ASP A 69 -7.99 29.59 -0.70
C ASP A 69 -7.69 28.44 -1.64
N ILE A 70 -6.50 27.85 -1.57
CA ILE A 70 -6.08 26.67 -2.34
C ILE A 70 -7.04 25.52 -2.07
N LEU A 71 -7.35 25.25 -0.80
CA LEU A 71 -8.26 24.16 -0.42
C LEU A 71 -9.70 24.42 -0.90
N LEU A 72 -10.17 25.67 -0.85
CA LEU A 72 -11.48 26.05 -1.38
C LEU A 72 -11.55 25.88 -2.89
N ASP A 73 -10.53 26.34 -3.62
CA ASP A 73 -10.45 26.22 -5.07
C ASP A 73 -10.42 24.74 -5.50
N LEU A 74 -9.64 23.90 -4.81
CA LEU A 74 -9.60 22.45 -5.07
C LEU A 74 -10.96 21.78 -4.82
N ARG A 75 -11.68 22.14 -3.75
CA ARG A 75 -13.03 21.61 -3.50
C ARG A 75 -14.05 22.09 -4.52
N ALA A 76 -13.95 23.33 -4.98
CA ALA A 76 -14.80 23.84 -6.05
C ALA A 76 -14.54 23.07 -7.35
N LEU A 77 -13.27 22.86 -7.71
CA LEU A 77 -12.86 22.11 -8.88
C LEU A 77 -13.19 20.62 -8.80
N ALA A 78 -13.30 20.04 -7.60
CA ALA A 78 -13.76 18.67 -7.42
C ALA A 78 -15.23 18.45 -7.88
N ASN A 79 -16.00 19.53 -8.05
CA ASN A 79 -17.36 19.51 -8.59
C ASN A 79 -17.43 20.01 -10.05
N ASP A 80 -16.30 20.02 -10.76
CA ASP A 80 -16.26 20.51 -12.13
C ASP A 80 -17.09 19.63 -13.08
N ALA A 81 -17.71 20.26 -14.09
CA ALA A 81 -18.47 19.54 -15.10
C ALA A 81 -17.57 18.60 -15.93
N ASN A 82 -16.29 18.94 -16.11
CA ASN A 82 -15.31 18.04 -16.68
C ASN A 82 -14.79 17.05 -15.62
N LYS A 83 -15.11 15.77 -15.80
CA LYS A 83 -14.74 14.69 -14.88
C LYS A 83 -13.22 14.53 -14.72
N GLU A 84 -12.41 14.84 -15.72
CA GLU A 84 -10.95 14.72 -15.59
C GLU A 84 -10.36 15.84 -14.72
N VAL A 85 -10.90 17.05 -14.83
CA VAL A 85 -10.56 18.18 -13.95
C VAL A 85 -10.98 17.88 -12.51
N ALA A 86 -12.23 17.42 -12.32
CA ALA A 86 -12.74 17.04 -11.02
C ALA A 86 -11.91 15.92 -10.37
N HIS A 87 -11.57 14.88 -11.15
CA HIS A 87 -10.72 13.79 -10.68
C HIS A 87 -9.34 14.29 -10.26
N ALA A 88 -8.70 15.14 -11.08
CA ALA A 88 -7.42 15.75 -10.73
C ALA A 88 -7.50 16.57 -9.45
N ALA A 89 -8.59 17.29 -9.20
CA ALA A 89 -8.79 18.11 -8.01
C ALA A 89 -8.98 17.25 -6.76
N VAL A 90 -9.80 16.19 -6.84
CA VAL A 90 -10.00 15.22 -5.75
C VAL A 90 -8.69 14.53 -5.39
N SER A 91 -7.97 13.99 -6.37
CA SER A 91 -6.65 13.41 -6.15
C SER A 91 -5.67 14.45 -5.62
N THR A 92 -5.67 15.68 -6.09
CA THR A 92 -4.72 16.68 -5.54
C THR A 92 -5.04 17.01 -4.08
N PHE A 93 -6.32 17.20 -3.74
CA PHE A 93 -6.77 17.48 -2.38
C PHE A 93 -6.42 16.34 -1.41
N ALA A 94 -6.70 15.09 -1.78
CA ALA A 94 -6.36 13.92 -0.97
C ALA A 94 -4.84 13.73 -0.78
N GLY A 95 -4.03 14.34 -1.65
CA GLY A 95 -2.58 14.27 -1.61
C GLY A 95 -1.92 15.27 -0.66
N ILE A 96 -2.65 16.33 -0.31
CA ILE A 96 -2.17 17.31 0.66
C ILE A 96 -2.09 16.70 2.05
N GLY A 97 -3.03 15.80 2.37
CA GLY A 97 -3.06 15.07 3.63
C GLY A 97 -4.46 14.97 4.22
N TYR A 98 -4.53 14.53 5.48
CA TYR A 98 -5.79 14.41 6.21
C TYR A 98 -6.29 15.77 6.70
N LEU A 99 -7.18 16.36 5.91
CA LEU A 99 -7.83 17.65 6.17
C LEU A 99 -9.32 17.44 6.50
N PRO A 100 -9.99 18.44 7.11
CA PRO A 100 -11.42 18.37 7.34
C PRO A 100 -12.17 18.05 6.03
N GLY A 101 -13.02 17.02 6.04
CA GLY A 101 -13.81 16.62 4.89
C GLY A 101 -13.06 15.90 3.76
N SER A 102 -11.76 15.56 3.90
CA SER A 102 -11.05 14.73 2.91
C SER A 102 -11.72 13.38 2.69
N ASP A 103 -12.19 12.75 3.76
CA ASP A 103 -12.86 11.44 3.72
C ASP A 103 -14.22 11.52 3.03
N ALA A 104 -14.98 12.60 3.29
CA ALA A 104 -16.27 12.88 2.67
C ALA A 104 -16.09 13.18 1.18
N LEU A 105 -15.09 13.98 0.80
CA LEU A 105 -14.77 14.31 -0.59
C LEU A 105 -14.43 13.06 -1.41
N LEU A 106 -13.56 12.19 -0.88
CA LEU A 106 -13.23 10.94 -1.55
C LEU A 106 -14.45 10.03 -1.71
N LYS A 107 -15.27 9.93 -0.66
CA LYS A 107 -16.50 9.12 -0.71
C LYS A 107 -17.48 9.67 -1.75
N ASP A 108 -17.70 10.97 -1.76
CA ASP A 108 -18.59 11.63 -2.71
C ASP A 108 -18.13 11.43 -4.16
N ALA A 109 -16.83 11.58 -4.42
CA ALA A 109 -16.22 11.29 -5.71
C ALA A 109 -16.42 9.82 -6.15
N PHE A 110 -16.31 8.87 -5.21
CA PHE A 110 -16.59 7.46 -5.51
C PHE A 110 -18.08 7.21 -5.80
N ASP A 111 -18.97 7.74 -4.96
CA ASP A 111 -20.43 7.58 -5.11
C ASP A 111 -20.93 8.17 -6.44
N HIS A 112 -20.33 9.27 -6.91
CA HIS A 112 -20.63 9.90 -8.20
C HIS A 112 -19.85 9.33 -9.40
N GLN A 113 -19.15 8.20 -9.21
CA GLN A 113 -18.38 7.51 -10.27
C GLN A 113 -17.29 8.39 -10.89
N LEU A 114 -16.76 9.35 -10.14
CA LEU A 114 -15.57 10.12 -10.51
C LEU A 114 -14.30 9.31 -10.26
N LEU A 115 -14.31 8.50 -9.21
CA LEU A 115 -13.27 7.53 -8.89
C LEU A 115 -13.81 6.12 -9.13
N ASP A 116 -13.07 5.31 -9.87
CA ASP A 116 -13.31 3.87 -9.90
C ASP A 116 -12.83 3.21 -8.58
N PRO A 117 -13.22 1.96 -8.27
CA PRO A 117 -12.84 1.31 -7.03
C PRO A 117 -11.32 1.23 -6.79
N PRO A 118 -10.48 0.92 -7.80
CA PRO A 118 -9.02 1.00 -7.66
C PRO A 118 -8.51 2.40 -7.32
N ALA A 119 -8.97 3.43 -8.02
CA ALA A 119 -8.57 4.82 -7.78
C ALA A 119 -9.00 5.28 -6.39
N TYR A 120 -10.27 5.08 -6.02
CA TYR A 120 -10.77 5.40 -4.68
C TYR A 120 -9.94 4.74 -3.58
N SER A 121 -9.61 3.46 -3.74
CA SER A 121 -8.83 2.73 -2.74
C SER A 121 -7.41 3.29 -2.62
N ARG A 122 -6.76 3.61 -3.75
CA ARG A 122 -5.43 4.23 -3.75
C ARG A 122 -5.45 5.61 -3.06
N GLU A 123 -6.43 6.44 -3.37
CA GLU A 123 -6.54 7.76 -2.73
C GLU A 123 -6.86 7.65 -1.24
N MET A 124 -7.71 6.71 -0.85
CA MET A 124 -8.01 6.42 0.55
C MET A 124 -6.77 5.95 1.32
N LEU A 125 -5.97 5.06 0.74
CA LEU A 125 -4.73 4.58 1.36
C LEU A 125 -3.71 5.72 1.56
N ARG A 126 -3.60 6.62 0.58
CA ARG A 126 -2.75 7.80 0.72
C ARG A 126 -3.26 8.74 1.81
N LEU A 127 -4.58 8.93 1.90
CA LEU A 127 -5.19 9.70 2.97
C LEU A 127 -4.91 9.08 4.35
N MET A 128 -5.10 7.76 4.47
CA MET A 128 -4.82 7.01 5.71
C MET A 128 -3.38 7.21 6.20
N ALA A 129 -2.39 7.27 5.29
CA ALA A 129 -0.99 7.47 5.65
C ALA A 129 -0.70 8.76 6.44
N THR A 130 -1.58 9.77 6.34
CA THR A 130 -1.48 11.05 7.05
C THR A 130 -2.59 11.26 8.07
N ALA A 131 -3.55 10.33 8.16
CA ALA A 131 -4.70 10.43 9.05
C ALA A 131 -4.33 10.07 10.49
N PRO A 132 -4.96 10.73 11.50
CA PRO A 132 -4.82 10.36 12.89
C PRO A 132 -5.39 8.96 13.11
N ALA A 133 -4.82 8.22 14.06
CA ALA A 133 -5.07 6.80 14.23
C ALA A 133 -6.56 6.46 14.45
N ASP A 134 -7.34 7.35 15.08
CA ASP A 134 -8.76 7.20 15.34
C ASP A 134 -9.64 7.24 14.08
N ALA A 135 -9.20 7.93 13.02
CA ALA A 135 -9.91 8.00 11.74
C ALA A 135 -9.79 6.72 10.89
N TRP A 136 -8.77 5.90 11.14
CA TRP A 136 -8.44 4.73 10.31
C TRP A 136 -9.55 3.69 10.26
N ALA A 137 -10.24 3.45 11.37
CA ALA A 137 -11.35 2.49 11.42
C ALA A 137 -12.42 2.82 10.38
N GLY A 138 -12.90 4.07 10.39
CA GLY A 138 -13.92 4.53 9.47
C GLY A 138 -13.46 4.53 8.01
N MET A 139 -12.15 4.66 7.75
CA MET A 139 -11.57 4.57 6.41
C MET A 139 -11.49 3.13 5.92
N LEU A 140 -11.01 2.21 6.76
CA LEU A 140 -10.97 0.77 6.45
C LEU A 140 -12.36 0.22 6.12
N ASP A 141 -13.38 0.62 6.90
CA ASP A 141 -14.76 0.18 6.70
C ASP A 141 -15.38 0.66 5.37
N ARG A 142 -14.81 1.72 4.76
CA ARG A 142 -15.27 2.29 3.49
C ARG A 142 -14.54 1.72 2.27
N LEU A 143 -13.43 1.01 2.45
CA LEU A 143 -12.70 0.42 1.33
C LEU A 143 -13.60 -0.61 0.62
N PRO A 144 -13.74 -0.52 -0.72
CA PRO A 144 -14.65 -1.39 -1.45
C PRO A 144 -14.12 -2.83 -1.42
N ALA A 145 -15.01 -3.79 -1.22
CA ALA A 145 -14.66 -5.21 -1.08
C ALA A 145 -13.88 -5.75 -2.29
N GLN A 146 -14.22 -5.28 -3.49
CA GLN A 146 -13.56 -5.67 -4.75
C GLN A 146 -12.12 -5.17 -4.92
N SER A 147 -11.68 -4.22 -4.10
CA SER A 147 -10.28 -3.76 -4.10
C SER A 147 -9.40 -4.54 -3.13
N GLY A 148 -9.96 -5.52 -2.41
CA GLY A 148 -9.38 -6.06 -1.19
C GLY A 148 -7.95 -6.58 -1.30
N MET A 149 -7.58 -7.29 -2.38
CA MET A 149 -6.26 -7.92 -2.47
C MET A 149 -5.13 -6.93 -2.76
N SER A 150 -5.28 -6.03 -3.74
CA SER A 150 -4.27 -5.01 -4.06
C SER A 150 -4.14 -3.96 -2.95
N VAL A 151 -5.24 -3.67 -2.27
CA VAL A 151 -5.28 -2.79 -1.11
C VAL A 151 -4.59 -3.42 0.09
N ALA A 152 -4.85 -4.70 0.35
CA ALA A 152 -4.15 -5.44 1.39
C ALA A 152 -2.63 -5.45 1.14
N ASP A 153 -2.19 -5.72 -0.10
CA ASP A 153 -0.77 -5.67 -0.45
C ASP A 153 -0.15 -4.29 -0.17
N THR A 154 -0.87 -3.21 -0.50
CA THR A 154 -0.39 -1.85 -0.24
C THR A 154 -0.33 -1.51 1.26
N LEU A 155 -1.25 -2.05 2.06
CA LEU A 155 -1.23 -1.91 3.53
C LEU A 155 -0.14 -2.76 4.20
N ILE A 156 0.19 -3.92 3.63
CA ILE A 156 1.18 -4.86 4.17
C ILE A 156 2.59 -4.25 4.12
N VAL A 157 2.97 -3.61 3.01
CA VAL A 157 4.35 -3.12 2.79
C VAL A 157 4.84 -2.19 3.92
N PRO A 158 4.10 -1.12 4.30
CA PRO A 158 4.53 -0.25 5.40
C PRO A 158 4.63 -0.99 6.75
N LEU A 159 3.72 -1.93 7.03
CA LEU A 159 3.71 -2.69 8.29
C LEU A 159 4.94 -3.60 8.43
N GLN A 160 5.45 -4.12 7.32
CA GLN A 160 6.68 -4.90 7.30
C GLN A 160 7.92 -4.01 7.47
N GLN A 161 7.93 -2.85 6.82
CA GLN A 161 9.07 -1.92 6.85
C GLN A 161 9.24 -1.23 8.19
N ASP A 162 8.14 -0.84 8.84
CA ASP A 162 8.15 -0.24 10.17
C ASP A 162 7.09 -0.87 11.08
N PRO A 163 7.44 -1.95 11.79
CA PRO A 163 6.55 -2.55 12.79
C PRO A 163 6.16 -1.59 13.91
N ALA A 164 6.89 -0.50 14.15
CA ALA A 164 6.51 0.50 15.13
C ALA A 164 5.29 1.33 14.70
N LEU A 165 4.94 1.32 13.40
CA LEU A 165 3.64 1.85 12.94
C LEU A 165 2.49 1.16 13.67
N LEU A 166 2.62 -0.14 13.99
CA LEU A 166 1.57 -0.86 14.70
C LEU A 166 1.29 -0.30 16.10
N LYS A 167 2.31 0.28 16.75
CA LYS A 167 2.18 0.92 18.07
C LYS A 167 1.44 2.25 18.03
N LYS A 168 1.34 2.87 16.85
CA LYS A 168 0.59 4.11 16.65
C LYS A 168 -0.92 3.85 16.51
N TYR A 169 -1.33 2.61 16.26
CA TYR A 169 -2.76 2.27 16.16
C TYR A 169 -3.37 1.99 17.53
N ALA A 170 -4.59 2.48 17.73
CA ALA A 170 -5.43 2.01 18.82
C ALA A 170 -5.70 0.50 18.67
N SER A 171 -5.77 -0.23 19.78
CA SER A 171 -5.98 -1.69 19.79
C SER A 171 -7.22 -2.13 19.00
N ALA A 172 -8.30 -1.35 19.04
CA ALA A 172 -9.51 -1.60 18.26
C ALA A 172 -9.27 -1.55 16.74
N ASN A 173 -8.34 -0.70 16.28
CA ASN A 173 -8.01 -0.54 14.86
C ASN A 173 -7.12 -1.66 14.37
N LEU A 174 -6.27 -2.23 15.24
CA LEU A 174 -5.52 -3.46 14.94
C LEU A 174 -6.46 -4.64 14.67
N GLY A 175 -7.58 -4.74 15.40
CA GLY A 175 -8.59 -5.77 15.15
C GLY A 175 -9.23 -5.68 13.77
N ARG A 176 -9.64 -4.47 13.36
CA ARG A 176 -10.22 -4.23 12.02
C ARG A 176 -9.20 -4.44 10.91
N LEU A 177 -7.98 -3.93 11.08
CA LEU A 177 -6.90 -4.11 10.12
C LEU A 177 -6.57 -5.59 9.93
N ARG A 178 -6.49 -6.35 11.02
CA ARG A 178 -6.33 -7.80 10.99
C ARG A 178 -7.44 -8.46 10.17
N GLN A 179 -8.70 -8.17 10.49
CA GLN A 179 -9.85 -8.76 9.78
C GLN A 179 -9.85 -8.41 8.28
N PHE A 180 -9.47 -7.18 7.94
CA PHE A 180 -9.35 -6.75 6.55
C PHE A 180 -8.27 -7.54 5.81
N ILE A 181 -7.08 -7.70 6.41
CA ILE A 181 -5.98 -8.47 5.82
C ILE A 181 -6.36 -9.96 5.74
N GLU A 182 -6.94 -10.55 6.78
CA GLU A 182 -7.39 -11.96 6.81
C GLU A 182 -8.38 -12.29 5.69
N LYS A 183 -9.34 -11.39 5.41
CA LYS A 183 -10.31 -11.55 4.31
C LYS A 183 -9.65 -11.60 2.93
N ASN A 184 -8.43 -11.11 2.81
CA ASN A 184 -7.67 -11.00 1.57
C ASN A 184 -6.46 -11.93 1.54
N GLU A 185 -6.57 -13.10 2.17
CA GLU A 185 -5.55 -14.15 2.11
C GLU A 185 -5.20 -14.52 0.65
N PRO A 186 -3.91 -14.52 0.28
CA PRO A 186 -3.47 -15.11 -0.98
C PRO A 186 -3.69 -16.63 -0.99
N VAL A 187 -4.49 -17.12 -1.94
CA VAL A 187 -4.87 -18.55 -2.05
C VAL A 187 -4.16 -19.20 -3.25
N PHE A 188 -3.53 -20.35 -3.01
CA PHE A 188 -2.99 -21.22 -4.07
C PHE A 188 -4.14 -21.97 -4.76
N LEU A 189 -4.70 -21.37 -5.81
CA LEU A 189 -5.85 -21.89 -6.56
C LEU A 189 -5.47 -23.04 -7.52
N ASP A 190 -4.20 -23.17 -7.84
CA ASP A 190 -3.71 -24.18 -8.76
C ASP A 190 -3.76 -25.59 -8.17
N ALA A 191 -3.57 -26.58 -9.06
CA ALA A 191 -3.45 -27.97 -8.65
C ALA A 191 -2.39 -28.14 -7.53
N PRO A 192 -2.56 -29.10 -6.61
CA PRO A 192 -1.66 -29.26 -5.46
C PRO A 192 -0.17 -29.45 -5.83
N ASP A 193 0.12 -29.90 -7.04
CA ASP A 193 1.48 -30.06 -7.57
C ASP A 193 2.05 -28.78 -8.21
N GLN A 194 1.29 -27.69 -8.27
CA GLN A 194 1.73 -26.40 -8.80
C GLN A 194 2.12 -25.43 -7.68
N PHE A 195 3.17 -24.65 -7.92
CA PHE A 195 3.73 -23.70 -6.97
C PHE A 195 4.20 -22.42 -7.68
N ASP A 196 3.45 -21.34 -7.49
CA ASP A 196 3.78 -20.01 -8.02
C ASP A 196 4.61 -19.21 -6.99
N LEU A 197 5.82 -18.83 -7.39
CA LEU A 197 6.74 -18.04 -6.57
C LEU A 197 6.24 -16.61 -6.30
N ASN A 198 5.50 -16.01 -7.22
CA ASN A 198 4.92 -14.67 -7.01
C ASN A 198 3.86 -14.73 -5.93
N LEU A 199 2.97 -15.74 -6.00
CA LEU A 199 1.98 -15.97 -4.97
C LEU A 199 2.62 -16.36 -3.64
N ALA A 200 3.68 -17.16 -3.65
CA ALA A 200 4.44 -17.51 -2.45
C ALA A 200 5.01 -16.27 -1.74
N THR A 201 5.59 -15.34 -2.49
CA THR A 201 6.12 -14.06 -1.96
C THR A 201 5.00 -13.23 -1.33
N ARG A 202 3.86 -13.12 -2.02
CA ARG A 202 2.68 -12.39 -1.51
C ARG A 202 2.12 -13.03 -0.24
N TYR A 203 2.01 -14.37 -0.22
CA TYR A 203 1.56 -15.11 0.95
C TYR A 203 2.51 -14.91 2.15
N ALA A 204 3.82 -14.99 1.95
CA ALA A 204 4.80 -14.77 3.02
C ALA A 204 4.67 -13.36 3.61
N ASN A 205 4.49 -12.35 2.75
CA ASN A 205 4.30 -10.97 3.19
C ASN A 205 3.00 -10.77 3.98
N TRP A 206 1.90 -11.33 3.46
CA TRP A 206 0.60 -11.33 4.12
C TRP A 206 0.67 -12.00 5.50
N LEU A 207 1.27 -13.19 5.58
CA LEU A 207 1.39 -13.95 6.82
C LEU A 207 2.23 -13.20 7.86
N ARG A 208 3.35 -12.58 7.43
CA ARG A 208 4.19 -11.78 8.32
C ARG A 208 3.44 -10.57 8.86
N ALA A 209 2.67 -9.87 8.03
CA ALA A 209 1.88 -8.73 8.48
C ALA A 209 0.84 -9.14 9.54
N LEU A 210 0.13 -10.25 9.32
CA LEU A 210 -0.80 -10.79 10.31
C LEU A 210 -0.09 -11.18 11.61
N ALA A 211 1.07 -11.82 11.53
CA ALA A 211 1.84 -12.19 12.71
C ALA A 211 2.35 -10.96 13.48
N CYS A 212 2.75 -9.89 12.80
CA CYS A 212 3.11 -8.62 13.45
C CYS A 212 1.92 -7.99 14.18
N ILE A 213 0.74 -7.97 13.55
CA ILE A 213 -0.49 -7.45 14.19
C ILE A 213 -0.84 -8.29 15.42
N GLU A 214 -0.77 -9.62 15.31
CA GLU A 214 -1.11 -10.51 16.42
C GLU A 214 -0.08 -10.46 17.55
N SER A 215 1.21 -10.37 17.23
CA SER A 215 2.28 -10.14 18.20
C SER A 215 2.05 -8.85 19.00
N GLN A 216 1.66 -7.77 18.33
CA GLN A 216 1.34 -6.51 18.99
C GLN A 216 0.10 -6.62 19.89
N ARG A 217 -0.86 -7.50 19.58
CA ARG A 217 -2.09 -7.70 20.36
C ARG A 217 -1.90 -8.63 21.56
N SER A 218 -1.18 -9.72 21.36
CA SER A 218 -1.01 -10.80 22.35
C SER A 218 0.26 -10.66 23.20
N GLY A 219 1.24 -9.89 22.72
CA GLY A 219 2.57 -9.80 23.32
C GLY A 219 3.49 -10.98 22.99
N MET A 220 3.04 -11.96 22.19
CA MET A 220 3.87 -13.07 21.72
C MET A 220 4.94 -12.60 20.74
N ALA A 221 6.06 -13.32 20.64
CA ALA A 221 7.03 -13.04 19.59
C ALA A 221 6.42 -13.35 18.21
N VAL A 222 6.76 -12.54 17.20
CA VAL A 222 6.23 -12.72 15.83
C VAL A 222 6.54 -14.12 15.30
N ASP A 223 7.73 -14.64 15.57
CA ASP A 223 8.15 -15.97 15.10
C ASP A 223 7.34 -17.09 15.76
N ASP A 224 6.94 -16.94 17.03
CA ASP A 224 6.07 -17.90 17.71
C ASP A 224 4.67 -17.92 17.08
N VAL A 225 4.13 -16.74 16.73
CA VAL A 225 2.85 -16.63 16.02
C VAL A 225 2.92 -17.30 14.65
N LEU A 226 4.01 -17.08 13.90
CA LEU A 226 4.23 -17.67 12.59
C LEU A 226 4.32 -19.19 12.65
N VAL A 227 5.16 -19.70 13.54
CA VAL A 227 5.32 -21.14 13.78
C VAL A 227 3.99 -21.76 14.19
N GLY A 228 3.29 -21.15 15.16
CA GLY A 228 1.98 -21.64 15.61
C GLY A 228 0.96 -21.70 14.47
N THR A 229 0.91 -20.66 13.63
CA THR A 229 -0.02 -20.59 12.49
C THR A 229 0.30 -21.65 11.44
N LEU A 230 1.57 -21.79 11.05
CA LEU A 230 2.00 -22.74 10.02
C LEU A 230 1.99 -24.20 10.48
N SER A 231 2.01 -24.43 11.80
CA SER A 231 1.95 -25.77 12.39
C SER A 231 0.53 -26.29 12.59
N MET A 232 -0.50 -25.48 12.29
CA MET A 232 -1.89 -25.91 12.49
C MET A 232 -2.23 -27.12 11.61
N PRO A 233 -2.98 -28.11 12.14
CA PRO A 233 -3.43 -29.26 11.36
C PRO A 233 -4.23 -28.81 10.13
N GLY A 234 -3.93 -29.40 8.96
CA GLY A 234 -4.60 -29.08 7.71
C GLY A 234 -4.07 -27.83 6.99
N THR A 235 -3.01 -27.20 7.50
CA THR A 235 -2.30 -26.13 6.76
C THR A 235 -1.77 -26.69 5.43
N ASP A 236 -2.09 -26.01 4.32
CA ASP A 236 -1.58 -26.36 3.00
C ASP A 236 -0.04 -26.29 3.00
N GLY A 237 0.63 -27.38 2.59
CA GLY A 237 2.09 -27.44 2.55
C GLY A 237 2.72 -26.33 1.71
N ARG A 238 2.04 -25.85 0.66
CA ARG A 238 2.51 -24.72 -0.18
C ARG A 238 2.63 -23.43 0.62
N LYS A 239 1.77 -23.21 1.62
CA LYS A 239 1.85 -22.05 2.52
C LYS A 239 3.08 -22.11 3.42
N VAL A 240 3.42 -23.30 3.92
CA VAL A 240 4.65 -23.52 4.71
C VAL A 240 5.89 -23.31 3.85
N ILE A 241 5.91 -23.88 2.64
CA ILE A 241 6.99 -23.67 1.66
C ILE A 241 7.14 -22.17 1.35
N ALA A 242 6.05 -21.48 1.05
CA ALA A 242 6.05 -20.06 0.71
C ALA A 242 6.69 -19.18 1.78
N TYR A 243 6.33 -19.39 3.05
CA TYR A 243 6.97 -18.67 4.14
C TYR A 243 8.44 -19.05 4.30
N LEU A 244 8.79 -20.35 4.29
CA LEU A 244 10.18 -20.78 4.51
C LEU A 244 11.14 -20.41 3.37
N LEU A 245 10.64 -20.08 2.18
CA LEU A 245 11.45 -19.51 1.10
C LEU A 245 11.76 -18.02 1.27
N SER A 246 11.05 -17.32 2.16
CA SER A 246 11.25 -15.90 2.37
C SER A 246 12.59 -15.61 3.07
N PRO A 247 13.28 -14.49 2.76
CA PRO A 247 14.47 -14.08 3.48
C PRO A 247 14.28 -13.99 5.00
N GLU A 248 13.08 -13.58 5.43
CA GLU A 248 12.67 -13.42 6.82
C GLU A 248 12.66 -14.75 7.58
N ALA A 249 12.46 -15.89 6.91
CA ALA A 249 12.51 -17.20 7.53
C ALA A 249 13.94 -17.71 7.80
N THR A 250 14.99 -17.02 7.32
CA THR A 250 16.38 -17.44 7.48
C THR A 250 16.78 -17.70 8.94
N PRO A 251 16.49 -16.80 9.92
CA PRO A 251 16.82 -17.06 11.32
C PRO A 251 16.08 -18.28 11.87
N LEU A 252 14.81 -18.45 11.50
CA LEU A 252 14.00 -19.60 11.89
C LEU A 252 14.59 -20.90 11.35
N LEU A 253 14.96 -20.95 10.07
CA LEU A 253 15.59 -22.12 9.46
C LEU A 253 16.91 -22.47 10.13
N ARG A 254 17.74 -21.48 10.47
CA ARG A 254 19.01 -21.74 11.19
C ARG A 254 18.80 -22.28 12.60
N SER A 255 17.64 -22.08 13.19
CA SER A 255 17.25 -22.65 14.49
C SER A 255 16.62 -24.05 14.37
N ALA A 256 16.51 -24.61 13.17
CA ALA A 256 16.01 -25.97 12.96
C ALA A 256 17.01 -26.99 13.49
N HIS A 257 16.72 -27.54 14.67
CA HIS A 257 17.40 -28.71 15.23
C HIS A 257 16.36 -29.79 15.52
N ALA A 258 16.80 -31.04 15.71
CA ALA A 258 15.91 -32.11 16.16
C ALA A 258 15.16 -31.61 17.41
N ASP A 259 13.83 -31.72 17.40
CA ASP A 259 12.91 -31.22 18.43
C ASP A 259 12.57 -29.72 18.43
N SER A 260 13.12 -28.91 17.51
CA SER A 260 12.68 -27.51 17.40
C SER A 260 11.38 -27.39 16.60
N PRO A 261 10.50 -26.42 16.92
CA PRO A 261 9.30 -26.17 16.13
C PRO A 261 9.60 -25.86 14.65
N ALA A 262 10.75 -25.24 14.37
CA ALA A 262 11.21 -24.98 13.01
C ALA A 262 11.50 -26.26 12.23
N ALA A 263 12.05 -27.31 12.87
CA ALA A 263 12.25 -28.61 12.23
C ALA A 263 10.91 -29.25 11.82
N GLY A 264 9.87 -29.10 12.64
CA GLY A 264 8.52 -29.56 12.29
C GLY A 264 7.97 -28.93 11.00
N LEU A 265 8.26 -27.65 10.77
CA LEU A 265 7.88 -26.97 9.52
C LEU A 265 8.68 -27.50 8.32
N VAL A 266 9.99 -27.74 8.48
CA VAL A 266 10.84 -28.34 7.45
C VAL A 266 10.35 -29.75 7.08
N ASP A 267 9.91 -30.54 8.06
CA ASP A 267 9.34 -31.87 7.84
C ASP A 267 8.02 -31.82 7.06
N ILE A 268 7.18 -30.80 7.28
CA ILE A 268 5.98 -30.58 6.48
C ILE A 268 6.37 -30.34 5.02
N VAL A 269 7.36 -29.48 4.76
CA VAL A 269 7.85 -29.20 3.41
C VAL A 269 8.38 -30.47 2.72
N GLY A 270 9.22 -31.25 3.40
CA GLY A 270 9.76 -32.49 2.87
C GLY A 270 8.68 -33.51 2.53
N ARG A 271 7.71 -33.73 3.44
CA ARG A 271 6.59 -34.65 3.20
C ARG A 271 5.67 -34.19 2.07
N TYR A 272 5.40 -32.88 1.98
CA TYR A 272 4.55 -32.35 0.92
C TYR A 272 5.21 -32.50 -0.45
N ALA A 273 6.48 -32.12 -0.58
CA ALA A 273 7.21 -32.30 -1.84
C ALA A 273 7.30 -33.78 -2.24
N ALA A 274 7.51 -34.70 -1.29
CA ALA A 274 7.57 -36.14 -1.59
C ALA A 274 6.26 -36.72 -2.17
N GLN A 275 5.11 -36.08 -1.92
CA GLN A 275 3.83 -36.48 -2.52
C GLN A 275 3.74 -36.12 -4.01
N TYR A 276 4.56 -35.16 -4.48
CA TYR A 276 4.55 -34.64 -5.84
C TYR A 276 5.95 -34.72 -6.48
N PRO A 277 6.53 -35.92 -6.66
CA PRO A 277 7.89 -36.08 -7.17
C PRO A 277 8.07 -35.54 -8.61
N GLY A 278 6.99 -35.45 -9.40
CA GLY A 278 7.01 -34.87 -10.75
C GLY A 278 6.99 -33.34 -10.78
N SER A 279 6.73 -32.66 -9.66
CA SER A 279 6.69 -31.20 -9.60
C SER A 279 8.06 -30.61 -9.35
N MET A 280 8.78 -30.28 -10.42
CA MET A 280 10.09 -29.63 -10.32
C MET A 280 10.09 -28.36 -9.47
N PRO A 281 9.11 -27.43 -9.57
CA PRO A 281 9.07 -26.25 -8.71
C PRO A 281 9.00 -26.59 -7.21
N LEU A 282 8.17 -27.58 -6.82
CA LEU A 282 8.06 -28.01 -5.42
C LEU A 282 9.34 -28.68 -4.93
N GLN A 283 9.96 -29.54 -5.75
CA GLN A 283 11.22 -30.18 -5.37
C GLN A 283 12.33 -29.15 -5.16
N GLN A 284 12.45 -28.18 -6.05
CA GLN A 284 13.44 -27.10 -5.93
C GLN A 284 13.20 -26.25 -4.68
N ALA A 285 11.95 -25.87 -4.43
CA ALA A 285 11.58 -25.11 -3.24
C ALA A 285 11.92 -25.87 -1.95
N ALA A 286 11.55 -27.15 -1.86
CA ALA A 286 11.85 -27.98 -0.70
C ALA A 286 13.36 -28.16 -0.49
N MET A 287 14.12 -28.30 -1.58
CA MET A 287 15.57 -28.37 -1.52
C MET A 287 16.15 -27.09 -0.92
N VAL A 288 15.71 -25.90 -1.35
CA VAL A 288 16.19 -24.61 -0.80
C VAL A 288 15.92 -24.52 0.70
N VAL A 289 14.70 -24.85 1.13
CA VAL A 289 14.32 -24.86 2.54
C VAL A 289 15.20 -25.80 3.36
N THR A 290 15.40 -27.03 2.86
CA THR A 290 16.17 -28.06 3.57
C THR A 290 17.64 -27.68 3.69
N HIS A 291 18.23 -27.09 2.64
CA HIS A 291 19.61 -26.60 2.68
C HIS A 291 19.77 -25.41 3.63
N GLY A 292 18.78 -24.51 3.68
CA GLY A 292 18.78 -23.37 4.60
C GLY A 292 18.71 -23.77 6.08
N ALA A 293 18.17 -24.95 6.39
CA ALA A 293 18.08 -25.50 7.74
C ALA A 293 19.40 -26.12 8.24
N VAL A 294 20.36 -26.39 7.36
CA VAL A 294 21.66 -26.97 7.77
C VAL A 294 22.55 -25.86 8.32
N PRO A 295 23.06 -25.97 9.58
CA PRO A 295 23.99 -24.99 10.11
C PRO A 295 25.24 -24.90 9.22
N PRO A 296 25.78 -23.71 8.93
CA PRO A 296 27.03 -23.60 8.19
C PRO A 296 28.09 -24.38 8.95
N ARG A 297 28.74 -25.36 8.29
CA ARG A 297 29.85 -26.12 8.89
C ARG A 297 30.87 -25.12 9.41
N GLY A 298 30.96 -25.00 10.74
CA GLY A 298 31.96 -24.16 11.39
C GLY A 298 33.32 -24.57 10.85
N LYS A 299 34.09 -23.60 10.33
CA LYS A 299 35.50 -23.83 10.07
C LYS A 299 36.13 -24.10 11.44
N SER A 300 36.42 -25.37 11.72
CA SER A 300 37.26 -25.77 12.83
C SER A 300 38.55 -24.96 12.72
N ARG A 301 38.76 -24.04 13.67
CA ARG A 301 40.04 -23.36 13.84
C ARG A 301 40.97 -24.26 14.63
#